data_AF-A0A5B8UMP3-F1
#
_entry.id   AF-A0A5B8UMP3-F1
#
_cell.length_a   1.000
_cell.length_b   1.000
_cell.length_c   1.000
_cell.angle_alpha   90.00
_cell.angle_beta   90.00
_cell.angle_gamma   90.00
#
_symmetry.space_group_name_H-M   'P 1'
#
loop_
_entity.id
_entity.type
_entity.pdbx_description
1 polymer ?
#
loop_
_entity_poly.entity_id
_entity_poly.type
_entity_poly.pdbx_seq_one_letter_code
_entity_poly.pdbx_strand_id
1 'polypeptide(L)'
;MSQIKYLVSAFLLLLLLVLVYFVVDKLSSTEIIAKEPTVINVDTPAKPSFAINAERKSLFYENCATCHALDKVMTGPALRGINERGPWIERKNLVKWVRNPAAMIPKLAYTRELAATFNGQVMPSFSQLTDKQIEDILDYIKTAPTVVPTALPDFVAN
;
A
#
# COMPACT_ATOMS: atom_id res chain seq x y z
N MET A 1 -27.24 -30.85 -54.07
CA MET A 1 -26.80 -29.44 -54.08
C MET A 1 -27.26 -28.62 -52.87
N SER A 2 -28.47 -28.78 -52.31
CA SER A 2 -28.89 -27.98 -51.13
C SER A 2 -28.17 -28.34 -49.82
N GLN A 3 -27.88 -29.62 -49.57
CA GLN A 3 -27.25 -30.05 -48.31
C GLN A 3 -25.86 -29.44 -48.09
N ILE A 4 -25.06 -29.33 -49.16
CA ILE A 4 -23.72 -28.71 -49.13
C ILE A 4 -23.82 -27.20 -48.81
N LYS A 5 -24.89 -26.52 -49.26
CA LYS A 5 -25.10 -25.09 -48.97
C LYS A 5 -25.37 -24.84 -47.49
N TYR A 6 -26.12 -25.71 -46.83
CA TYR A 6 -26.38 -25.60 -45.39
C TYR A 6 -25.14 -25.92 -44.55
N LEU A 7 -24.34 -26.90 -44.97
CA LEU A 7 -23.08 -27.24 -44.29
C LEU A 7 -22.06 -26.11 -44.40
N VAL A 8 -21.91 -25.50 -45.58
CA VAL A 8 -21.02 -24.34 -45.79
C VAL A 8 -21.52 -23.10 -45.04
N SER A 9 -22.84 -22.86 -45.03
CA SER A 9 -23.45 -21.75 -44.28
C SER A 9 -23.28 -21.91 -42.76
N ALA A 10 -23.51 -23.11 -42.23
CA ALA A 10 -23.31 -23.40 -40.80
C ALA A 10 -21.85 -23.26 -40.38
N PHE A 11 -20.91 -23.70 -41.23
CA PHE A 11 -19.48 -23.53 -40.97
C PHE A 11 -19.05 -22.06 -40.99
N LEU A 12 -19.58 -21.26 -41.93
CA LEU A 12 -19.32 -19.81 -41.98
C LEU A 12 -19.90 -19.07 -40.78
N LEU A 13 -21.10 -19.44 -40.32
CA LEU A 13 -21.71 -18.87 -39.11
C LEU A 13 -20.91 -19.22 -37.85
N LEU A 14 -20.44 -20.47 -37.74
CA LEU A 14 -19.65 -20.90 -36.58
C LEU A 14 -18.27 -20.23 -36.57
N LEU A 15 -17.61 -20.09 -37.74
CA LEU A 15 -16.39 -19.30 -37.86
C LEU A 15 -16.58 -17.84 -37.48
N LEU A 16 -17.69 -17.23 -37.91
CA LEU A 16 -18.01 -15.84 -37.56
C LEU A 16 -18.22 -15.69 -36.05
N LEU A 17 -18.94 -16.61 -35.41
CA LEU A 17 -19.15 -16.60 -33.96
C LEU A 17 -17.84 -16.77 -33.18
N VAL A 18 -16.94 -17.65 -33.62
CA VAL A 18 -15.61 -17.83 -33.00
C VAL A 18 -14.74 -16.58 -33.18
N LEU A 19 -14.79 -15.95 -34.36
CA LEU A 19 -14.05 -14.73 -34.64
C LEU A 19 -14.56 -13.57 -33.78
N VAL A 20 -15.88 -13.41 -33.65
CA VAL A 20 -16.50 -12.42 -32.77
C VAL A 20 -16.12 -12.67 -31.31
N TYR A 21 -16.16 -13.92 -30.84
CA TYR A 21 -15.73 -14.27 -29.49
C TYR A 21 -14.26 -13.89 -29.23
N PHE A 22 -13.36 -14.23 -30.16
CA PHE A 22 -11.94 -13.91 -30.04
C PHE A 22 -11.68 -12.40 -30.09
N VAL A 23 -12.43 -11.65 -30.90
CA VAL A 23 -12.36 -10.20 -30.94
C VAL A 23 -12.85 -9.58 -29.63
N VAL A 24 -13.97 -10.05 -29.07
CA VAL A 24 -14.49 -9.58 -27.77
C VAL A 24 -13.51 -9.89 -26.63
N ASP A 25 -12.89 -11.07 -26.62
CA ASP A 25 -11.87 -11.47 -25.65
C ASP A 25 -10.60 -10.58 -25.74
N LYS A 26 -10.19 -10.22 -26.98
CA LYS A 26 -9.08 -9.29 -27.21
C LYS A 26 -9.41 -7.84 -26.88
N LEU A 27 -10.64 -7.38 -27.12
CA LEU A 27 -11.13 -6.07 -26.64
C LEU A 27 -11.14 -6.02 -25.11
N SER A 28 -11.47 -7.12 -24.43
CA SER A 28 -11.46 -7.17 -22.97
C SER A 28 -10.05 -7.25 -22.36
N SER A 29 -9.01 -7.49 -23.17
CA SER A 29 -7.62 -7.68 -22.72
C SER A 29 -6.67 -6.56 -23.13
N THR A 30 -7.18 -5.46 -23.70
CA THR A 30 -6.36 -4.25 -23.90
C THR A 30 -6.58 -3.30 -22.74
N GLU A 31 -5.89 -3.59 -21.63
CA GLU A 31 -5.65 -2.62 -20.58
C GLU A 31 -4.84 -1.47 -21.21
N ILE A 32 -5.55 -0.41 -21.59
CA ILE A 32 -4.92 0.83 -22.03
C ILE A 32 -4.14 1.35 -20.84
N ILE A 33 -2.81 1.20 -20.92
CA ILE A 33 -1.86 1.97 -20.12
C ILE A 33 -2.07 3.44 -20.48
N ALA A 34 -2.99 4.10 -19.76
CA ALA A 34 -3.09 5.55 -19.72
C ALA A 34 -2.44 6.02 -18.42
N LYS A 35 -1.15 6.31 -18.52
CA LYS A 35 -0.50 7.23 -17.60
C LYS A 35 -0.96 8.64 -17.98
N GLU A 36 -1.92 9.21 -17.25
CA GLU A 36 -2.06 10.66 -17.08
C GLU A 36 -2.94 11.01 -15.85
N PRO A 37 -2.94 12.28 -15.42
CA PRO A 37 -2.61 12.72 -14.07
C PRO A 37 -3.78 12.63 -13.09
N THR A 38 -3.46 12.83 -11.80
CA THR A 38 -4.36 12.98 -10.65
C THR A 38 -5.65 13.74 -10.98
N VAL A 39 -6.69 13.01 -11.34
CA VAL A 39 -8.09 13.45 -11.24
C VAL A 39 -8.82 12.31 -10.55
N ILE A 40 -9.25 12.59 -9.33
CA ILE A 40 -10.14 11.79 -8.49
C ILE A 40 -11.36 11.31 -9.29
N ASN A 41 -11.34 10.07 -9.79
CA ASN A 41 -12.53 9.41 -10.33
C ASN A 41 -13.13 8.47 -9.28
N VAL A 42 -14.37 8.78 -8.94
CA VAL A 42 -15.20 8.23 -7.87
C VAL A 42 -16.14 7.18 -8.47
N ASP A 43 -15.61 6.04 -8.93
CA ASP A 43 -16.45 4.94 -9.47
C ASP A 43 -16.30 3.62 -8.72
N THR A 44 -15.51 3.61 -7.63
CA THR A 44 -15.75 2.72 -6.49
C THR A 44 -16.54 3.56 -5.48
N PRO A 45 -17.51 3.03 -4.69
CA PRO A 45 -18.05 3.80 -3.57
C PRO A 45 -16.86 4.20 -2.70
N ALA A 46 -16.46 5.47 -2.80
CA ALA A 46 -15.25 5.96 -2.17
C ALA A 46 -15.46 5.79 -0.68
N LYS A 47 -14.67 4.89 -0.07
CA LYS A 47 -14.70 4.69 1.38
C LYS A 47 -14.50 6.07 2.03
N PRO A 48 -15.39 6.51 2.93
CA PRO A 48 -15.29 7.84 3.52
C PRO A 48 -13.89 8.07 4.10
N SER A 49 -13.34 9.27 3.91
CA SER A 49 -11.97 9.63 4.38
C SER A 49 -11.74 9.25 5.85
N PHE A 50 -12.74 9.42 6.70
CA PHE A 50 -12.69 9.00 8.10
C PHE A 50 -12.46 7.48 8.26
N ALA A 51 -13.17 6.66 7.48
CA ALA A 51 -13.02 5.21 7.52
C ALA A 51 -11.66 4.75 6.95
N ILE A 52 -11.11 5.48 5.97
CA ILE A 52 -9.73 5.26 5.48
C ILE A 52 -8.73 5.55 6.61
N ASN A 53 -8.86 6.69 7.29
CA ASN A 53 -7.94 7.05 8.39
C ASN A 53 -8.02 6.06 9.56
N ALA A 54 -9.21 5.56 9.88
CA ALA A 54 -9.40 4.53 10.90
C ALA A 54 -8.71 3.21 10.52
N GLU A 55 -8.83 2.77 9.25
CA GLU A 55 -8.16 1.57 8.75
C GLU A 55 -6.63 1.70 8.76
N ARG A 56 -6.10 2.82 8.28
CA ARG A 56 -4.66 3.11 8.28
C ARG A 56 -4.09 3.12 9.71
N LYS A 57 -4.84 3.70 10.65
CA LYS A 57 -4.53 3.64 12.07
C LYS A 57 -4.52 2.19 12.56
N SER A 58 -5.54 1.38 12.25
CA SER A 58 -5.59 -0.02 12.67
C SER A 58 -4.36 -0.81 12.19
N LEU A 59 -4.01 -0.67 10.90
CA LEU A 59 -2.83 -1.32 10.33
C LEU A 59 -1.55 -0.96 11.08
N PHE A 60 -1.35 0.31 11.43
CA PHE A 60 -0.20 0.75 12.23
C PHE A 60 -0.21 0.14 13.64
N TYR A 61 -1.36 0.14 14.32
CA TYR A 61 -1.46 -0.37 15.69
C TYR A 61 -1.24 -1.88 15.77
N GLU A 62 -1.77 -2.63 14.81
CA GLU A 62 -1.65 -4.09 14.75
C GLU A 62 -0.23 -4.55 14.40
N ASN A 63 0.49 -3.79 13.55
CA ASN A 63 1.74 -4.27 12.97
C ASN A 63 2.98 -3.52 13.47
N CYS A 64 2.85 -2.30 13.99
CA CYS A 64 4.01 -1.43 14.25
C CYS A 64 4.05 -0.85 15.66
N ALA A 65 2.90 -0.56 16.27
CA ALA A 65 2.82 0.21 17.52
C ALA A 65 3.42 -0.50 18.74
N THR A 66 3.59 -1.83 18.70
CA THR A 66 4.27 -2.58 19.77
C THR A 66 5.72 -2.14 19.95
N CYS A 67 6.39 -1.78 18.85
CA CYS A 67 7.82 -1.43 18.87
C CYS A 67 8.08 0.04 18.58
N HIS A 68 7.16 0.72 17.89
CA HIS A 68 7.34 2.10 17.46
C HIS A 68 6.28 3.02 18.01
N ALA A 69 6.69 4.22 18.39
CA ALA A 69 5.80 5.35 18.58
C ALA A 69 6.08 6.43 17.52
N LEU A 70 5.15 7.37 17.37
CA LEU A 70 5.33 8.48 16.44
C LEU A 70 6.40 9.46 16.96
N ASP A 71 6.32 9.83 18.24
CA ASP A 71 7.06 10.97 18.78
C ASP A 71 8.13 10.61 19.81
N LYS A 72 8.26 9.31 20.14
CA LYS A 72 9.23 8.83 21.14
C LYS A 72 9.96 7.60 20.64
N VAL A 73 11.21 7.47 21.06
CA VAL A 73 11.98 6.23 20.87
C VAL A 73 11.45 5.18 21.85
N MET A 74 11.24 3.97 21.33
CA MET A 74 10.79 2.80 22.08
C MET A 74 11.77 1.65 21.80
N THR A 75 11.28 0.44 21.51
CA THR A 75 12.09 -0.65 20.97
C THR A 75 12.69 -0.29 19.60
N GLY A 76 11.97 0.53 18.82
CA GLY A 76 12.44 1.13 17.57
C GLY A 76 12.42 2.66 17.59
N PRO A 77 12.95 3.31 16.54
CA PRO A 77 12.99 4.77 16.44
C PRO A 77 11.59 5.40 16.38
N ALA A 78 11.51 6.66 16.83
CA ALA A 78 10.35 7.52 16.62
C ALA A 78 10.07 7.68 15.12
N LEU A 79 8.82 7.53 14.68
CA LEU A 79 8.46 7.48 13.26
C LEU A 79 7.98 8.80 12.65
N ARG A 80 7.70 9.83 13.46
CA ARG A 80 7.34 11.15 12.91
C ARG A 80 8.51 11.71 12.11
N GLY A 81 8.19 12.31 10.96
CA GLY A 81 9.20 12.84 10.03
C GLY A 81 10.08 11.77 9.39
N ILE A 82 9.69 10.48 9.40
CA ILE A 82 10.52 9.42 8.80
C ILE A 82 10.80 9.66 7.32
N ASN A 83 9.86 10.26 6.57
CA ASN A 83 10.00 10.60 5.17
C ASN A 83 10.89 11.83 4.89
N GLU A 84 11.56 12.38 5.92
CA GLU A 84 12.38 13.60 5.82
C GLU A 84 13.86 13.32 6.16
N ARG A 85 14.23 12.06 6.43
CA ARG A 85 15.58 11.71 6.89
C ARG A 85 16.19 10.53 6.15
N GLY A 86 17.48 10.66 5.83
CA GLY A 86 18.29 9.60 5.26
C GLY A 86 17.69 8.97 3.98
N PRO A 87 17.83 7.64 3.79
CA PRO A 87 17.32 6.96 2.59
C PRO A 87 15.79 6.87 2.53
N TRP A 88 15.09 7.25 3.61
CA TRP A 88 13.64 7.15 3.74
C TRP A 88 12.88 8.29 3.06
N ILE A 89 13.59 9.35 2.64
CA ILE A 89 13.05 10.39 1.76
C ILE A 89 12.44 9.75 0.50
N GLU A 90 13.09 8.70 -0.01
CA GLU A 90 12.53 7.89 -1.08
C GLU A 90 11.58 6.83 -0.49
N ARG A 91 10.27 7.05 -0.65
CA ARG A 91 9.23 6.17 -0.08
C ARG A 91 9.38 4.69 -0.45
N LYS A 92 9.85 4.36 -1.66
CA LYS A 92 10.13 2.98 -2.09
C LYS A 92 11.17 2.27 -1.20
N ASN A 93 12.09 3.02 -0.59
CA ASN A 93 13.08 2.45 0.33
C ASN A 93 12.43 2.07 1.66
N LEU A 94 11.43 2.84 2.14
CA LEU A 94 10.64 2.46 3.30
C LEU A 94 9.82 1.19 3.04
N VAL A 95 9.21 1.06 1.86
CA VAL A 95 8.49 -0.17 1.49
C VAL A 95 9.43 -1.38 1.48
N LYS A 96 10.60 -1.26 0.85
CA LYS A 96 11.63 -2.31 0.87
C LYS A 96 12.12 -2.63 2.28
N TRP A 97 12.27 -1.62 3.13
CA TRP A 97 12.70 -1.79 4.51
C TRP A 97 11.66 -2.60 5.27
N VAL A 98 10.39 -2.21 5.28
CA VAL A 98 9.30 -2.92 5.97
C VAL A 98 9.18 -4.37 5.48
N ARG A 99 9.43 -4.63 4.19
CA ARG A 99 9.41 -5.97 3.60
C ARG A 99 10.54 -6.87 4.10
N ASN A 100 11.76 -6.35 4.14
CA ASN A 100 12.94 -7.15 4.51
C ASN A 100 14.09 -6.25 5.03
N PRO A 101 14.04 -5.87 6.32
CA PRO A 101 15.08 -5.05 6.94
C PRO A 101 16.46 -5.71 6.85
N ALA A 102 16.53 -7.02 7.12
CA ALA A 102 17.77 -7.80 7.12
C ALA A 102 18.52 -7.72 5.77
N ALA A 103 17.80 -7.74 4.64
CA ALA A 103 18.41 -7.59 3.32
C ALA A 103 18.86 -6.16 2.99
N MET A 104 18.33 -5.14 3.69
CA MET A 104 18.72 -3.74 3.50
C MET A 104 19.84 -3.28 4.45
N ILE A 105 19.96 -3.88 5.63
CA ILE A 105 21.01 -3.56 6.61
C ILE A 105 22.41 -3.55 5.97
N PRO A 106 22.89 -4.59 5.26
CA PRO A 106 24.24 -4.56 4.72
C PRO A 106 24.43 -3.55 3.58
N LYS A 107 23.35 -3.11 2.92
CA LYS A 107 23.41 -2.32 1.68
C LYS A 107 23.68 -0.83 1.90
N LEU A 108 23.29 -0.27 3.05
CA LEU A 108 23.39 1.17 3.30
C LEU A 108 24.10 1.43 4.63
N ALA A 109 24.98 2.43 4.69
CA ALA A 109 25.61 2.84 5.95
C ALA A 109 24.57 3.23 7.00
N TYR A 110 23.55 3.97 6.58
CA TYR A 110 22.44 4.41 7.43
C TYR A 110 21.73 3.24 8.13
N THR A 111 21.45 2.14 7.41
CA THR A 111 20.73 1.00 7.99
C THR A 111 21.62 0.17 8.93
N ARG A 112 22.94 0.13 8.70
CA ARG A 112 23.90 -0.48 9.64
C ARG A 112 24.01 0.33 10.93
N GLU A 113 24.15 1.65 10.83
CA GLU A 113 24.21 2.55 11.98
C GLU A 113 22.90 2.49 12.79
N LEU A 114 21.76 2.47 12.10
CA LEU A 114 20.46 2.29 12.74
C LEU A 114 20.40 0.96 13.52
N ALA A 115 20.80 -0.15 12.91
CA ALA A 115 20.84 -1.44 13.62
C ALA A 115 21.77 -1.39 14.84
N ALA A 116 22.95 -0.77 14.73
CA ALA A 116 23.88 -0.62 15.85
C ALA A 116 23.28 0.23 17.00
N THR A 117 22.55 1.29 16.66
CA THR A 117 21.89 2.19 17.63
C THR A 117 20.88 1.45 18.50
N PHE A 118 20.20 0.46 17.93
CA PHE A 118 19.22 -0.37 18.62
C PHE A 118 19.82 -1.70 19.08
N ASN A 119 21.10 -1.73 19.46
CA ASN A 119 21.80 -2.90 20.02
C ASN A 119 21.74 -4.15 19.11
N GLY A 120 21.73 -3.96 17.80
CA GLY A 120 21.60 -5.04 16.82
C GLY A 120 20.21 -5.65 16.74
N GLN A 121 19.20 -5.09 17.42
CA GLN A 121 17.81 -5.52 17.26
C GLN A 121 17.36 -5.27 15.83
N VAL A 122 16.90 -6.32 15.16
CA VAL A 122 16.46 -6.26 13.77
C VAL A 122 14.94 -6.22 13.74
N MET A 123 14.38 -5.22 13.05
CA MET A 123 12.95 -5.16 12.76
C MET A 123 12.54 -6.44 12.01
N PRO A 124 11.43 -7.12 12.39
CA PRO A 124 10.97 -8.29 11.66
C PRO A 124 10.51 -7.93 10.24
N SER A 125 10.49 -8.93 9.37
CA SER A 125 9.96 -8.78 8.01
C SER A 125 8.43 -8.83 8.02
N PHE A 126 7.77 -7.90 7.33
CA PHE A 126 6.32 -7.85 7.20
C PHE A 126 5.87 -8.32 5.80
N SER A 127 6.22 -9.55 5.43
CA SER A 127 5.91 -10.12 4.10
C SER A 127 4.42 -10.34 3.86
N GLN A 128 3.61 -10.42 4.92
CA GLN A 128 2.16 -10.58 4.85
C GLN A 128 1.43 -9.29 4.42
N LEU A 129 2.03 -8.12 4.62
CA LEU A 129 1.43 -6.86 4.22
C LEU A 129 1.56 -6.67 2.70
N THR A 130 0.50 -6.20 2.06
CA THR A 130 0.57 -5.71 0.67
C THR A 130 1.29 -4.37 0.60
N ASP A 131 1.79 -4.01 -0.58
CA ASP A 131 2.46 -2.71 -0.78
C ASP A 131 1.51 -1.55 -0.44
N LYS A 132 0.23 -1.67 -0.82
CA LYS A 132 -0.81 -0.70 -0.45
C LYS A 132 -0.98 -0.57 1.07
N GLN A 133 -1.01 -1.68 1.81
CA GLN A 133 -1.10 -1.63 3.28
C GLN A 133 0.11 -0.95 3.92
N ILE A 134 1.31 -1.21 3.39
CA ILE A 134 2.53 -0.53 3.85
C ILE A 134 2.43 0.98 3.56
N GLU A 135 2.00 1.37 2.37
CA GLU A 135 1.78 2.77 2.03
C GLU A 135 0.72 3.42 2.93
N ASP A 136 -0.38 2.74 3.19
CA ASP A 136 -1.43 3.20 4.09
C ASP A 136 -0.91 3.43 5.52
N ILE A 137 -0.01 2.57 6.02
CA ILE A 137 0.70 2.77 7.30
C ILE A 137 1.60 4.01 7.24
N LEU A 138 2.39 4.17 6.18
CA LEU A 138 3.27 5.33 6.02
C LEU A 138 2.49 6.66 5.90
N ASP A 139 1.32 6.63 5.28
CA ASP A 139 0.41 7.78 5.21
C ASP A 139 -0.18 8.11 6.57
N TYR A 140 -0.55 7.10 7.37
CA TYR A 140 -0.94 7.34 8.76
C TYR A 140 0.19 7.99 9.54
N ILE A 141 1.42 7.47 9.47
CA ILE A 141 2.57 8.04 10.19
C ILE A 141 2.77 9.52 9.83
N LYS A 142 2.62 9.86 8.54
CA LYS A 142 2.76 11.24 8.05
C LYS A 142 1.66 12.18 8.54
N THR A 143 0.43 11.68 8.64
CA THR A 143 -0.77 12.51 8.89
C THR A 143 -1.32 12.42 10.31
N ALA A 144 -0.82 11.48 11.11
CA ALA A 144 -1.31 11.25 12.45
C ALA A 144 -1.17 12.51 13.32
N PRO A 145 -2.23 12.88 14.06
CA PRO A 145 -2.22 14.08 14.87
C PRO A 145 -1.06 14.03 15.87
N THR A 146 -0.49 15.19 16.16
CA THR A 146 0.42 15.32 17.29
C THR A 146 -0.39 15.11 18.56
N VAL A 147 0.15 14.35 19.51
CA VAL A 147 -0.43 14.25 20.85
C VAL A 147 -0.11 15.57 21.55
N VAL A 148 -0.85 16.64 21.24
CA VAL A 148 -0.93 17.78 22.15
C VAL A 148 -1.66 17.22 23.37
N PRO A 149 -1.07 17.26 24.59
CA PRO A 149 -1.80 16.86 25.78
C PRO A 149 -3.11 17.64 25.79
N THR A 150 -4.23 16.95 25.57
CA THR A 150 -5.54 17.55 25.78
C THR A 150 -5.51 17.99 27.23
N ALA A 151 -5.59 19.30 27.48
CA ALA A 151 -5.76 19.82 28.82
C ALA A 151 -6.84 18.97 29.49
N LEU A 152 -6.47 18.32 30.59
CA LEU A 152 -7.40 17.51 31.38
C LEU A 152 -8.66 18.37 31.58
N PRO A 153 -9.87 17.86 31.31
CA PRO A 153 -11.05 18.58 31.72
C PRO A 153 -10.94 18.77 33.22
N ASP A 154 -10.98 20.04 33.67
CA ASP A 154 -10.95 20.41 35.07
C ASP A 154 -11.94 19.53 35.81
N PHE A 155 -11.41 18.57 36.60
CA PHE A 155 -12.22 17.76 37.48
C PHE A 155 -12.69 18.72 38.56
N VAL A 156 -13.90 19.26 38.37
CA VAL A 156 -14.59 20.11 39.34
C VAL A 156 -14.65 19.32 40.65
N ALA A 157 -13.89 19.79 41.63
CA ALA A 157 -14.02 19.37 43.00
C ALA A 157 -15.46 19.68 43.46
N ASN A 158 -16.14 18.65 43.94
CA ASN A 158 -17.37 18.79 44.72
C ASN A 158 -17.12 18.13 46.08
#